data_AF-A0AAJ6BJJ2-F1
#
_entry.id   AF-A0AAJ6BJJ2-F1
#
_cell.length_a   1.000
_cell.length_b   1.000
_cell.length_c   1.000
_cell.angle_alpha   90.00
_cell.angle_beta   90.00
_cell.angle_gamma   90.00
#
_symmetry.space_group_name_H-M   'P 1'
#
loop_
_entity.id
_entity.type
_entity.pdbx_description
1 polymer ?
#
loop_
_entity_poly.entity_id
_entity_poly.type
_entity_poly.pdbx_seq_one_letter_code
_entity_poly.pdbx_strand_id
1 'polypeptide(L)'
;MSAGSFLRALTPVGWLATGVAALICIVALLGGLGFRWDPLNLQQKRLAAEQGRARAASTEAAAQEWARRLEVQGAADQALRVDHYQQTTTGAGRATAAAVVQARSADDADHPLDPRRADRLRAHDGQLCRIAPDLDGCAAATGSAARSDTALRPGRPAR
;
A
#
# COMPACT_ATOMS: atom_id res chain seq x y z
N MET A 1 -32.88 -20.76 88.45
CA MET A 1 -32.90 -21.05 87.01
C MET A 1 -31.45 -21.25 86.57
N SER A 2 -31.18 -22.40 85.97
CA SER A 2 -29.85 -23.03 85.89
C SER A 2 -28.88 -22.34 84.92
N ALA A 3 -27.70 -21.98 85.43
CA ALA A 3 -26.54 -21.53 84.63
C ALA A 3 -25.95 -22.64 83.73
N GLY A 4 -26.41 -23.90 83.89
CA GLY A 4 -25.93 -25.04 83.11
C GLY A 4 -26.49 -25.15 81.68
N SER A 5 -27.53 -24.38 81.33
CA SER A 5 -28.15 -24.46 79.99
C SER A 5 -27.49 -23.50 78.97
N PHE A 6 -26.98 -22.35 79.42
CA PHE A 6 -26.34 -21.36 78.54
C PHE A 6 -24.97 -21.80 77.99
N LEU A 7 -24.24 -22.62 78.74
CA LEU A 7 -22.95 -23.17 78.30
C LEU A 7 -23.08 -24.29 77.24
N ARG A 8 -24.28 -24.84 77.03
CA ARG A 8 -24.55 -25.83 75.97
C ARG A 8 -25.09 -25.22 74.67
N ALA A 9 -25.55 -23.97 74.69
CA ALA A 9 -25.99 -23.23 73.49
C ALA A 9 -24.85 -22.46 72.81
N LEU A 10 -23.73 -22.23 73.52
CA LEU A 10 -22.57 -21.50 73.00
C LEU A 10 -21.69 -22.30 72.04
N THR A 11 -21.85 -23.63 71.98
CA THR A 11 -20.99 -24.47 71.13
C THR A 11 -21.45 -24.55 69.67
N PRO A 12 -22.70 -24.87 69.30
CA PRO A 12 -23.03 -25.11 67.89
C PRO A 12 -22.93 -23.85 67.01
N VAL A 13 -23.33 -22.69 67.53
CA VAL A 13 -23.25 -21.41 66.79
C VAL A 13 -21.81 -20.88 66.75
N GLY A 14 -21.05 -21.06 67.83
CA GLY A 14 -19.63 -20.73 67.86
C GLY A 14 -18.85 -21.51 66.82
N TRP A 15 -19.04 -22.84 66.73
CA TRP A 15 -18.41 -23.69 65.72
C TRP A 15 -18.80 -23.30 64.28
N LEU A 16 -20.05 -22.90 64.05
CA LEU A 16 -20.47 -22.37 62.74
C LEU A 16 -19.76 -21.06 62.40
N ALA A 17 -19.69 -20.12 63.35
CA ALA A 17 -19.01 -18.84 63.13
C ALA A 17 -17.52 -19.03 62.83
N THR A 18 -16.84 -19.92 63.56
CA THR A 18 -15.43 -20.26 63.31
C THR A 18 -15.25 -20.95 61.96
N GLY A 19 -16.17 -21.85 61.58
CA GLY A 19 -16.16 -22.51 60.28
C GLY A 19 -16.33 -21.53 59.12
N VAL A 20 -17.26 -20.58 59.23
CA VAL A 20 -17.46 -19.52 58.22
C VAL A 20 -16.26 -18.60 58.13
N ALA A 21 -15.69 -18.17 59.25
CA ALA A 21 -14.49 -17.33 59.27
C ALA A 21 -13.28 -18.06 58.64
N ALA A 22 -13.10 -19.34 58.95
CA ALA A 22 -12.06 -20.16 58.34
C ALA A 22 -12.27 -20.32 56.83
N LEU A 23 -13.51 -20.55 56.38
CA LEU A 23 -13.84 -20.65 54.95
C LEU A 23 -13.55 -19.34 54.20
N ILE A 24 -13.91 -18.19 54.77
CA ILE A 24 -13.63 -16.87 54.20
C ILE A 24 -12.12 -16.65 54.12
N CYS A 25 -11.36 -16.94 55.17
CA CYS A 25 -9.90 -16.85 55.16
C CYS A 25 -9.28 -17.76 54.09
N ILE A 26 -9.77 -18.99 53.96
CA ILE A 26 -9.31 -19.95 52.93
C ILE A 26 -9.60 -19.38 51.54
N VAL A 27 -10.82 -18.92 51.26
CA VAL A 27 -11.20 -18.32 49.96
C VAL A 27 -10.37 -17.06 49.67
N ALA A 28 -10.13 -16.20 50.67
CA ALA A 28 -9.31 -15.01 50.51
C ALA A 28 -7.83 -15.35 50.24
N LEU A 29 -7.29 -16.37 50.91
CA LEU A 29 -5.93 -16.86 50.67
C LEU A 29 -5.83 -17.50 49.27
N LEU A 30 -6.77 -18.35 48.88
CA LEU A 30 -6.83 -18.94 47.54
C LEU A 30 -6.96 -17.87 46.45
N GLY A 31 -7.79 -16.84 46.66
CA GLY A 31 -7.89 -15.69 45.78
C GLY A 31 -6.59 -14.87 45.71
N GLY A 32 -5.92 -14.64 46.84
CA GLY A 32 -4.65 -13.93 46.94
C GLY A 32 -3.45 -14.70 46.35
N LEU A 33 -3.49 -16.03 46.38
CA LEU A 33 -2.54 -16.93 45.72
C LEU A 33 -2.82 -17.14 44.22
N GLY A 34 -3.83 -16.45 43.66
CA GLY A 34 -4.17 -16.49 42.24
C GLY A 34 -4.98 -17.73 41.82
N PHE A 35 -5.48 -18.51 42.78
CA PHE A 35 -6.32 -19.68 42.55
C PHE A 35 -7.75 -19.26 42.23
N ARG A 36 -7.96 -18.89 40.96
CA ARG A 36 -9.27 -18.55 40.40
C ARG A 36 -9.98 -19.81 39.93
N TRP A 37 -11.11 -20.11 40.54
CA TRP A 37 -11.98 -21.20 40.11
C TRP A 37 -12.67 -20.79 38.78
N ASP A 38 -12.12 -21.23 37.64
CA ASP A 38 -12.69 -21.06 36.29
C ASP A 38 -12.83 -22.42 35.60
N PRO A 39 -13.89 -23.20 35.92
CA PRO A 39 -14.07 -24.56 35.39
C PRO A 39 -14.28 -24.61 33.86
N LEU A 40 -14.56 -23.46 33.22
CA LEU A 40 -14.86 -23.37 31.78
C LEU A 40 -13.73 -22.70 30.98
N ASN A 41 -12.62 -22.33 31.62
CA ASN A 41 -11.47 -21.64 31.01
C ASN A 41 -11.86 -20.38 30.21
N LEU A 42 -12.91 -19.66 30.62
CA LEU A 42 -13.43 -18.51 29.88
C LEU A 42 -12.42 -17.36 29.83
N GLN A 43 -11.64 -17.18 30.89
CA GLN A 43 -10.60 -16.13 30.94
C GLN A 43 -9.44 -16.45 29.99
N GLN A 44 -9.00 -17.71 29.93
CA GLN A 44 -7.98 -18.14 28.96
C GLN A 44 -8.48 -17.99 27.51
N LYS A 45 -9.75 -18.33 27.23
CA LYS A 45 -10.34 -18.14 25.91
C LYS A 45 -10.40 -16.66 25.51
N ARG A 46 -10.78 -15.78 26.43
CA ARG A 46 -10.76 -14.32 26.18
C ARG A 46 -9.35 -13.82 25.91
N LEU A 47 -8.39 -14.20 26.75
CA LEU A 47 -6.99 -13.82 26.56
C LEU A 47 -6.43 -14.33 25.22
N ALA A 48 -6.72 -15.57 24.85
CA ALA A 48 -6.31 -16.14 23.57
C ALA A 48 -6.96 -15.41 22.38
N ALA A 49 -8.23 -15.01 22.51
CA ALA A 49 -8.91 -14.20 21.50
C ALA A 49 -8.26 -12.81 21.35
N GLU A 50 -7.96 -12.11 22.45
CA GLU A 50 -7.28 -10.81 22.40
C GLU A 50 -5.85 -10.93 21.84
N GLN A 51 -5.09 -11.95 22.24
CA GLN A 51 -3.78 -12.23 21.67
C GLN A 51 -3.87 -12.54 20.17
N GLY A 52 -4.89 -13.26 19.75
CA GLY A 52 -5.18 -13.53 18.34
C GLY A 52 -5.44 -12.23 17.56
N ARG A 53 -6.28 -11.33 18.10
CA ARG A 53 -6.55 -10.02 17.49
C ARG A 53 -5.31 -9.14 17.44
N ALA A 54 -4.51 -9.09 18.51
CA ALA A 54 -3.28 -8.31 18.55
C ALA A 54 -2.25 -8.80 17.52
N ARG A 55 -2.10 -10.14 17.37
CA ARG A 55 -1.24 -10.73 16.34
C ARG A 55 -1.74 -10.40 14.94
N ALA A 56 -3.04 -10.57 14.68
CA ALA A 56 -3.65 -10.23 13.39
C ALA A 56 -3.44 -8.75 13.03
N ALA A 57 -3.72 -7.84 13.96
CA ALA A 57 -3.49 -6.41 13.78
C ALA A 57 -2.01 -6.09 13.50
N SER A 58 -1.07 -6.76 14.18
CA SER A 58 0.37 -6.56 13.92
C SER A 58 0.78 -7.05 12.53
N THR A 59 0.25 -8.18 12.07
CA THR A 59 0.53 -8.70 10.73
C THR A 59 -0.09 -7.82 9.65
N GLU A 60 -1.28 -7.28 9.89
CA GLU A 60 -1.95 -6.34 8.98
C GLU A 60 -1.21 -5.00 8.92
N ALA A 61 -0.72 -4.48 10.05
CA ALA A 61 0.07 -3.26 10.09
C ALA A 61 1.40 -3.41 9.33
N ALA A 62 2.12 -4.51 9.56
CA ALA A 62 3.30 -4.86 8.77
C ALA A 62 2.93 -5.00 7.29
N ALA A 63 1.74 -5.54 7.01
CA ALA A 63 1.28 -5.69 5.64
C ALA A 63 1.07 -4.34 4.93
N GLN A 64 0.40 -3.42 5.61
CA GLN A 64 0.12 -2.08 5.12
C GLN A 64 1.39 -1.24 4.97
N GLU A 65 2.41 -1.47 5.81
CA GLU A 65 3.70 -0.80 5.65
C GLU A 65 4.44 -1.24 4.39
N TRP A 66 4.46 -2.54 4.06
CA TRP A 66 5.10 -2.96 2.81
C TRP A 66 4.34 -2.44 1.59
N ALA A 67 2.99 -2.44 1.65
CA ALA A 67 2.16 -1.92 0.58
C ALA A 67 2.45 -0.44 0.33
N ARG A 68 2.46 0.38 1.40
CA ARG A 68 2.79 1.81 1.31
C ARG A 68 4.21 2.05 0.76
N ARG A 69 5.18 1.22 1.14
CA ARG A 69 6.56 1.34 0.59
C ARG A 69 6.58 1.08 -0.92
N LEU A 70 5.90 0.04 -1.39
CA LEU A 70 5.80 -0.26 -2.82
C LEU A 70 5.05 0.83 -3.58
N GLU A 71 3.97 1.38 -3.01
CA GLU A 71 3.23 2.50 -3.59
C GLU A 71 4.12 3.74 -3.75
N VAL A 72 4.89 4.10 -2.72
CA VAL A 72 5.81 5.24 -2.76
C VAL A 72 6.93 5.00 -3.78
N GLN A 73 7.50 3.80 -3.83
CA GLN A 73 8.52 3.44 -4.82
C GLN A 73 7.96 3.52 -6.25
N GLY A 74 6.78 2.95 -6.49
CA GLY A 74 6.13 3.01 -7.81
C GLY A 74 5.78 4.45 -8.22
N ALA A 75 5.34 5.27 -7.28
CA ALA A 75 5.07 6.69 -7.53
C ALA A 75 6.36 7.45 -7.90
N ALA A 76 7.47 7.17 -7.22
CA ALA A 76 8.77 7.77 -7.53
C ALA A 76 9.27 7.35 -8.93
N ASP A 77 9.17 6.07 -9.27
CA ASP A 77 9.56 5.56 -10.59
C ASP A 77 8.70 6.17 -11.72
N GLN A 78 7.40 6.32 -11.47
CA GLN A 78 6.50 6.97 -12.43
C GLN A 78 6.85 8.45 -12.62
N ALA A 79 7.17 9.16 -11.54
CA ALA A 79 7.60 10.56 -11.61
C ALA A 79 8.89 10.71 -12.43
N LEU A 80 9.88 9.84 -12.21
CA LEU A 80 11.13 9.82 -12.98
C LEU A 80 10.89 9.58 -14.47
N ARG A 81 10.00 8.65 -14.82
CA ARG A 81 9.66 8.37 -16.22
C ARG A 81 9.01 9.58 -16.90
N VAL A 82 8.09 10.25 -16.22
CA VAL A 82 7.44 11.45 -16.75
C VAL A 82 8.44 12.58 -16.91
N ASP A 83 9.30 12.81 -15.90
CA ASP A 83 10.34 13.84 -15.97
C ASP A 83 11.32 13.58 -17.11
N HIS A 84 11.83 12.35 -17.26
CA HIS A 84 12.69 11.98 -18.37
C HIS A 84 12.03 12.22 -19.74
N TYR A 85 10.75 11.86 -19.89
CA TYR A 85 9.99 12.12 -21.11
C TYR A 85 9.85 13.61 -21.39
N GLN A 86 9.54 14.42 -20.37
CA GLN A 86 9.41 15.87 -20.50
C GLN A 86 10.75 16.53 -20.87
N GLN A 87 11.84 16.11 -20.23
CA GLN A 87 13.20 16.58 -20.53
C GLN A 87 13.60 16.25 -21.96
N THR A 88 13.34 15.00 -22.40
CA THR A 88 13.65 14.56 -23.76
C THR A 88 12.85 15.35 -24.79
N THR A 89 11.54 15.49 -24.59
CA THR A 89 10.64 16.20 -25.50
C THR A 89 11.02 17.68 -25.59
N THR A 90 11.28 18.32 -24.44
CA THR A 90 11.69 19.73 -24.41
C THR A 90 13.07 19.93 -25.03
N GLY A 91 14.01 19.02 -24.77
CA GLY A 91 15.36 19.05 -25.34
C GLY A 91 15.33 18.92 -26.86
N ALA A 92 14.57 17.95 -27.38
CA ALA A 92 14.36 17.77 -28.81
C ALA A 92 13.72 19.02 -29.44
N GLY A 93 12.69 19.59 -28.81
CA GLY A 93 12.05 20.83 -29.28
C GLY A 93 13.02 22.00 -29.38
N ARG A 94 13.87 22.21 -28.37
CA ARG A 94 14.90 23.28 -28.38
C ARG A 94 15.96 23.03 -29.47
N ALA A 95 16.44 21.79 -29.60
CA ALA A 95 17.43 21.44 -30.61
C ALA A 95 16.87 21.66 -32.03
N THR A 96 15.63 21.25 -32.29
CA THR A 96 14.95 21.48 -33.56
C THR A 96 14.74 22.96 -33.83
N ALA A 97 14.29 23.75 -32.84
CA ALA A 97 14.14 25.19 -32.99
C ALA A 97 15.45 25.88 -33.34
N ALA A 98 16.55 25.53 -32.64
CA ALA A 98 17.89 26.04 -32.95
C ALA A 98 18.34 25.66 -34.36
N ALA A 99 18.13 24.40 -34.77
CA ALA A 99 18.48 23.93 -36.10
C ALA A 99 17.69 24.65 -37.20
N VAL A 100 16.40 24.92 -36.99
CA VAL A 100 15.56 25.68 -37.93
C VAL A 100 16.04 27.13 -38.05
N VAL A 101 16.36 27.78 -36.93
CA VAL A 101 16.92 29.14 -36.95
C VAL A 101 18.23 29.16 -37.72
N GLN A 102 19.13 28.23 -37.43
CA GLN A 102 20.42 28.11 -38.10
C GLN A 102 20.27 27.87 -39.61
N ALA A 103 19.38 26.95 -40.01
CA ALA A 103 19.14 26.65 -41.42
C ALA A 103 18.57 27.86 -42.18
N ARG A 104 17.72 28.67 -41.54
CA ARG A 104 17.16 29.88 -42.15
C ARG A 104 18.14 31.05 -42.22
N SER A 105 19.12 31.09 -41.33
CA SER A 105 20.15 32.13 -41.31
C SER A 105 21.41 31.76 -42.11
N ALA A 106 21.46 30.55 -42.68
CA ALA A 106 22.62 30.09 -43.44
C ALA A 106 22.71 30.83 -44.78
N ASP A 107 23.94 31.07 -45.26
CA ASP A 107 24.18 31.74 -46.53
C ASP A 107 23.57 30.99 -47.73
N ASP A 108 23.41 29.68 -47.59
CA ASP A 108 22.81 28.79 -48.59
C ASP A 108 21.31 28.55 -48.39
N ALA A 109 20.63 29.30 -47.51
CA ALA A 109 19.21 29.10 -47.19
C ALA A 109 18.29 29.15 -48.42
N ASP A 110 18.60 30.01 -49.40
CA ASP A 110 17.83 30.15 -50.64
C ASP A 110 18.34 29.27 -51.79
N HIS A 111 19.41 28.50 -51.57
CA HIS A 111 19.95 27.61 -52.58
C HIS A 111 19.20 26.28 -52.58
N PRO A 112 18.69 25.82 -53.72
CA PRO A 112 18.03 24.52 -53.79
C PRO A 112 19.02 23.40 -53.43
N LEU A 113 18.54 22.43 -52.65
CA LEU A 113 19.33 21.27 -52.27
C LEU A 113 19.76 20.47 -53.51
N ASP A 114 20.99 19.96 -53.49
CA ASP A 114 21.45 18.98 -54.48
C ASP A 114 20.46 17.80 -54.57
N PRO A 115 20.03 17.38 -55.77
CA PRO A 115 19.01 16.34 -55.93
C PRO A 115 19.36 15.03 -55.23
N ARG A 116 20.63 14.59 -55.27
CA ARG A 116 21.05 13.36 -54.59
C ARG A 116 20.99 13.50 -53.07
N ARG A 117 21.30 14.68 -52.54
CA ARG A 117 21.14 14.99 -51.10
C ARG A 117 19.67 14.97 -50.70
N ALA A 118 18.79 15.58 -51.49
CA ALA A 118 17.35 15.59 -51.24
C ALA A 118 16.76 14.17 -51.27
N ASP A 119 17.20 13.31 -52.19
CA ASP A 119 16.76 11.91 -52.26
C ASP A 119 17.19 11.10 -51.03
N ARG A 120 18.44 11.29 -50.55
CA ARG A 120 18.90 10.63 -49.31
C ARG A 120 18.11 11.08 -48.09
N LEU A 121 17.78 12.36 -47.99
CA LEU A 121 16.99 12.90 -46.89
C LEU A 121 15.56 12.31 -46.92
N ARG A 122 14.91 12.30 -48.08
CA ARG A 122 13.59 11.65 -48.26
C ARG A 122 13.61 10.17 -47.92
N ALA A 123 14.68 9.45 -48.26
CA ALA A 123 14.82 8.03 -47.90
C ALA A 123 14.95 7.83 -46.38
N HIS A 124 15.64 8.73 -45.69
CA HIS A 124 15.76 8.73 -44.23
C HIS A 124 14.41 9.07 -43.57
N ASP A 125 13.71 10.09 -44.05
CA ASP A 125 12.38 10.44 -43.57
C ASP A 125 11.39 9.28 -43.76
N GLY A 126 11.48 8.56 -44.88
CA GLY A 126 10.71 7.33 -45.11
C GLY A 126 11.09 6.16 -44.17
N GLN A 127 12.31 6.12 -43.63
CA GLN A 127 12.67 5.18 -42.57
C GLN A 127 12.08 5.60 -41.23
N LEU A 128 12.14 6.90 -40.90
CA LEU A 128 11.54 7.45 -39.68
C LEU A 128 10.03 7.21 -39.65
N CYS A 129 9.32 7.49 -40.74
CA CYS A 129 7.88 7.23 -40.86
C CYS A 129 7.51 5.74 -40.81
N ARG A 130 8.44 4.81 -41.12
CA ARG A 130 8.21 3.37 -40.92
C ARG A 130 8.31 2.96 -39.46
N ILE A 131 9.17 3.62 -38.69
CA ILE A 131 9.37 3.32 -37.26
C ILE A 131 8.26 3.98 -36.42
N ALA A 132 7.86 5.20 -36.77
CA ALA A 132 6.86 5.98 -36.06
C ALA A 132 5.82 6.53 -37.07
N PRO A 133 4.83 5.69 -37.46
CA PRO A 133 3.85 6.05 -38.49
C PRO A 133 2.82 7.09 -38.03
N ASP A 134 2.72 7.31 -36.72
CA ASP A 134 1.82 8.25 -36.06
C ASP A 134 2.38 9.68 -35.96
N LEU A 135 3.60 9.92 -36.44
CA LEU A 135 4.18 11.27 -36.50
C LEU A 135 3.48 12.14 -37.55
N ASP A 136 3.23 13.40 -37.19
CA ASP A 136 2.69 14.41 -38.09
C ASP A 136 3.60 14.58 -39.33
N GLY A 137 3.01 14.49 -40.53
CA GLY A 137 3.73 14.59 -41.79
C GLY A 137 4.14 13.24 -42.41
N CYS A 138 3.99 12.12 -41.70
CA CYS A 138 4.04 10.80 -42.30
C CYS A 138 2.69 10.46 -42.98
N ALA A 139 2.71 9.70 -44.08
CA ALA A 139 1.51 9.34 -44.83
C ALA A 139 0.62 8.33 -44.07
N ALA A 140 -0.10 8.82 -43.05
CA ALA A 140 -1.50 8.55 -42.69
C ALA A 140 -1.88 9.35 -41.42
N ALA A 141 -1.77 10.68 -41.46
CA ALA A 141 -2.60 11.56 -40.64
C ALA A 141 -4.06 11.61 -41.17
N THR A 142 -4.69 10.45 -41.33
CA THR A 142 -6.09 10.32 -41.79
C THR A 142 -7.00 9.59 -40.81
N GLY A 143 -6.57 9.30 -39.58
CA GLY A 143 -7.49 8.70 -38.61
C GLY A 143 -6.94 8.52 -37.19
N SER A 144 -6.96 9.57 -36.38
CA SER A 144 -6.91 9.42 -34.91
C SER A 144 -7.51 10.62 -34.17
N ALA A 145 -8.67 11.09 -34.63
CA ALA A 145 -9.64 11.80 -33.77
C ALA A 145 -10.79 10.88 -33.32
N ALA A 146 -10.53 9.57 -33.25
CA ALA A 146 -11.49 8.59 -32.74
C ALA A 146 -10.88 7.81 -31.56
N ARG A 147 -11.28 8.26 -30.37
CA ARG A 147 -11.50 7.46 -29.17
C ARG A 147 -10.27 7.11 -28.33
N SER A 148 -9.87 8.08 -27.52
CA SER A 148 -9.23 7.90 -26.23
C SER A 148 -10.18 7.26 -25.19
N ASP A 149 -10.78 6.10 -25.49
CA ASP A 149 -11.52 5.30 -24.51
C ASP A 149 -10.91 3.90 -24.43
N THR A 150 -9.58 3.82 -24.24
CA THR A 150 -9.02 2.59 -23.68
C THR A 150 -9.20 2.67 -22.18
N ALA A 151 -10.35 2.22 -21.70
CA ALA A 151 -10.56 1.96 -20.29
C ALA A 151 -9.40 1.08 -19.79
N LEU A 152 -8.62 1.62 -18.85
CA LEU A 152 -7.61 0.89 -18.10
C LEU A 152 -8.23 -0.42 -17.60
N ARG A 153 -7.72 -1.55 -18.11
CA ARG A 153 -8.12 -2.88 -17.64
C ARG A 153 -7.54 -3.05 -16.23
N PRO A 154 -8.35 -3.18 -15.17
CA PRO A 154 -7.81 -3.49 -13.86
C PRO A 154 -7.16 -4.88 -13.90
N GLY A 155 -5.95 -4.97 -13.35
CA GLY A 155 -5.16 -6.19 -13.29
C GLY A 155 -5.91 -7.32 -12.58
N ARG A 156 -5.81 -8.53 -13.12
CA ARG A 156 -6.34 -9.74 -12.48
C ARG A 156 -5.58 -10.00 -11.18
N PRO A 157 -6.26 -10.28 -10.05
CA PRO A 157 -5.59 -10.82 -8.87
C PRO A 157 -5.11 -12.25 -9.17
N ALA A 158 -3.87 -12.54 -8.76
CA ALA A 158 -3.29 -13.88 -8.81
C ALA A 158 -4.05 -14.84 -7.88
N ARG A 159 -4.24 -16.07 -8.34
CA ARG A 159 -4.73 -17.21 -7.53
C ARG A 159 -3.56 -17.97 -6.93
#